data_AF-A0A151TU52-F1
#
_entry.id   AF-A0A151TU52-F1
#
_cell.length_a   1.000
_cell.length_b   1.000
_cell.length_c   1.000
_cell.angle_alpha   90.00
_cell.angle_beta   90.00
_cell.angle_gamma   90.00
#
_symmetry.space_group_name_H-M   'P 1'
#
loop_
_entity.id
_entity.type
_entity.pdbx_description
1 polymer ?
#
loop_
_entity_poly.entity_id
_entity_poly.type
_entity_poly.pdbx_seq_one_letter_code
_entity_poly.pdbx_strand_id
1 'polypeptide(L)' 'MLPEWLSSLTNLKTLGVSYCPKILSLPNNIHQLTKLESLMIEGCLELCRKCLRHVGEFWPKISHIKHVDIKEPED' A
#
# COMPACT_ATOMS: atom_id res chain seq x y z
N MET A 1 4.64 10.50 2.10
CA MET A 1 3.69 10.14 1.03
C MET A 1 4.47 9.45 -0.08
N LEU A 2 3.95 8.37 -0.66
CA LEU A 2 4.54 7.77 -1.87
C LEU A 2 4.34 8.70 -3.08
N PRO A 3 5.29 8.74 -4.03
CA PRO A 3 5.21 9.64 -5.16
C PRO A 3 4.18 9.20 -6.21
N GLU A 4 3.51 10.16 -6.85
CA GLU A 4 2.45 9.90 -7.83
C GLU A 4 2.94 9.18 -9.10
N TRP A 5 4.20 9.33 -9.50
CA TRP A 5 4.74 8.59 -10.66
C TRP A 5 4.69 7.07 -10.47
N LEU A 6 4.55 6.58 -9.23
CA LEU A 6 4.42 5.17 -8.93
C LEU A 6 3.17 4.57 -9.59
N SER A 7 2.07 5.32 -9.73
CA SER A 7 0.86 4.84 -10.42
C SER A 7 1.05 4.68 -11.93
N SER A 8 2.08 5.30 -12.51
CA SER A 8 2.43 5.14 -13.93
C SER A 8 3.11 3.79 -14.22
N LEU A 9 3.52 3.05 -13.19
CA LEU A 9 4.13 1.72 -13.33
C LEU A 9 3.06 0.65 -13.59
N THR A 10 2.32 0.73 -14.69
CA THR A 10 1.17 -0.13 -14.99
C THR A 10 1.49 -1.62 -15.08
N ASN A 11 2.77 -2.00 -15.19
CA ASN A 11 3.25 -3.39 -15.18
C ASN A 11 3.76 -3.87 -13.82
N LEU A 12 3.70 -3.04 -12.77
CA LEU A 12 4.15 -3.40 -11.43
C LEU A 12 3.32 -4.55 -10.86
N LYS A 13 3.97 -5.64 -10.44
CA LYS A 13 3.33 -6.82 -9.84
C LYS A 13 3.43 -6.86 -8.32
N THR A 14 4.49 -6.27 -7.76
CA THR A 14 4.75 -6.28 -6.32
C THR A 14 5.16 -4.88 -5.88
N LEU A 15 4.55 -4.40 -4.79
CA LEU A 15 4.91 -3.15 -4.11
C LEU A 15 5.18 -3.45 -2.64
N GLY A 16 6.39 -3.12 -2.18
CA GLY A 16 6.79 -3.24 -0.78
C GLY A 16 7.13 -1.88 -0.18
N VAL A 17 6.66 -1.61 1.03
CA VAL A 17 7.02 -0.43 1.82
C VAL A 17 7.36 -0.89 3.23
N SER A 18 8.65 -0.90 3.56
CA SER A 18 9.13 -1.41 4.85
C SER A 18 9.90 -0.33 5.61
N TYR A 19 9.64 -0.23 6.92
CA TYR A 19 10.36 0.62 7.88
C TYR A 19 10.49 2.09 7.46
N CYS A 20 9.43 2.64 6.88
CA CYS A 20 9.35 4.01 6.39
C CYS A 20 8.33 4.85 7.20
N PRO A 21 8.63 5.22 8.47
CA PRO A 21 7.65 5.87 9.36
C PRO A 21 7.18 7.26 8.88
N LYS A 22 7.93 7.90 7.97
CA LYS A 22 7.56 9.21 7.38
C LYS A 22 6.57 9.07 6.21
N ILE A 23 6.29 7.85 5.74
CA ILE A 23 5.32 7.63 4.67
C ILE A 23 3.94 7.47 5.31
N LEU A 24 3.06 8.44 5.05
CA LEU A 24 1.73 8.54 5.65
C LEU A 24 0.58 8.20 4.69
N SER A 25 0.89 7.94 3.42
CA SER A 25 -0.12 7.77 2.36
C SER A 25 0.40 7.06 1.11
N LEU A 26 -0.51 6.34 0.46
CA LEU A 26 -0.39 5.81 -0.90
C LEU A 26 -0.62 6.92 -1.95
N PRO A 27 -0.17 6.75 -3.20
CA PRO A 27 -0.52 7.68 -4.27
C PRO A 27 -2.03 7.65 -4.54
N ASN A 28 -2.59 8.79 -4.96
CA ASN A 28 -4.03 8.90 -5.20
C ASN A 28 -4.53 7.90 -6.24
N ASN A 29 -3.68 7.63 -7.23
CA ASN A 29 -3.94 6.77 -8.36
C ASN A 29 -3.46 5.32 -8.17
N ILE A 30 -3.25 4.85 -6.94
CA ILE A 30 -2.81 3.46 -6.67
C ILE A 30 -3.72 2.40 -7.32
N HIS A 31 -5.02 2.71 -7.45
CA HIS A 31 -6.01 1.86 -8.11
C HIS A 31 -5.76 1.63 -9.61
N GLN A 32 -4.90 2.44 -10.24
CA GLN A 32 -4.50 2.27 -11.64
C GLN A 32 -3.47 1.16 -11.84
N LEU A 33 -2.85 0.67 -10.75
CA LEU A 33 -1.93 -0.47 -10.79
C LEU A 33 -2.68 -1.80 -10.92
N THR A 34 -3.41 -1.95 -12.02
CA THR A 34 -4.30 -3.10 -12.25
C THR A 34 -3.57 -4.45 -12.37
N LYS A 35 -2.25 -4.43 -12.59
CA LYS A 35 -1.39 -5.63 -12.61
C LYS A 35 -0.73 -5.92 -11.26
N LEU A 36 -0.99 -5.11 -10.23
CA LEU A 36 -0.42 -5.31 -8.90
C LEU A 36 -1.08 -6.53 -8.24
N GLU A 37 -0.26 -7.52 -7.92
CA GLU A 37 -0.71 -8.78 -7.33
C GLU A 37 -0.38 -8.87 -5.85
N SER A 38 0.69 -8.18 -5.41
CA SER A 38 1.18 -8.22 -4.03
C SER A 38 1.50 -6.82 -3.50
N LEU A 39 0.96 -6.50 -2.32
CA LEU A 39 1.27 -5.30 -1.55
C LEU A 39 1.73 -5.71 -0.15
N MET A 40 2.93 -5.30 0.23
CA MET A 40 3.50 -5.51 1.56
C MET A 40 3.78 -4.15 2.22
N ILE A 41 3.27 -3.95 3.43
CA ILE A 41 3.55 -2.77 4.24
C ILE A 41 3.99 -3.24 5.62
N GLU A 42 5.21 -2.88 6.02
CA GLU A 42 5.83 -3.35 7.26
C GLU A 42 6.46 -2.18 8.02
N GLY A 43 6.25 -2.11 9.34
CA GLY A 43 6.94 -1.14 10.19
C GLY A 43 6.63 0.33 9.85
N CYS A 44 5.51 0.59 9.16
CA CYS A 44 5.06 1.91 8.74
C CYS A 44 3.74 2.27 9.44
N LEU A 45 3.77 2.49 10.77
CA LEU A 45 2.58 2.59 11.64
C LEU A 45 1.37 3.31 11.00
N GLU A 46 1.54 4.56 10.58
CA GLU A 46 0.46 5.36 10.00
C GLU A 46 -0.06 4.81 8.66
N LEU A 47 0.84 4.27 7.82
CA LEU A 47 0.46 3.66 6.55
C LEU A 47 -0.22 2.31 6.77
N CYS A 48 0.26 1.48 7.71
CA CYS A 48 -0.33 0.20 8.09
C CYS A 48 -1.79 0.40 8.51
N ARG A 49 -2.04 1.33 9.43
CA ARG A 49 -3.40 1.67 9.91
C ARG A 49 -4.34 2.10 8.79
N LYS A 50 -3.86 2.95 7.88
CA LYS A 50 -4.67 3.42 6.75
C LYS A 50 -4.90 2.34 5.69
N CYS A 51 -4.06 1.32 5.60
CA CYS A 51 -4.23 0.20 4.69
C CYS A 51 -4.94 -1.00 5.32
N LEU A 52 -5.24 -0.95 6.63
CA LEU A 52 -5.77 -2.06 7.40
C LEU A 52 -7.01 -2.68 6.74
N ARG A 53 -7.05 -4.01 6.70
CA ARG A 53 -8.08 -4.77 6.00
C ARG A 53 -9.49 -4.40 6.48
N HIS A 54 -10.38 -4.09 5.54
CA HIS A 54 -11.79 -3.70 5.74
C HIS A 54 -12.07 -2.37 6.44
N VAL A 55 -11.11 -1.80 7.18
CA VAL A 55 -11.34 -0.60 8.00
C VAL A 55 -10.46 0.59 7.61
N GLY A 56 -9.31 0.35 6.99
CA GLY A 56 -8.37 1.40 6.61
C GLY A 56 -8.90 2.29 5.50
N GLU A 57 -8.62 3.60 5.59
CA GLU A 57 -8.99 4.62 4.60
C GLU A 57 -8.62 4.23 3.15
N PHE A 58 -7.47 3.58 2.96
CA PHE A 58 -6.99 3.15 1.65
C PHE A 58 -7.49 1.77 1.24
N TRP A 59 -8.13 1.00 2.12
CA TRP A 59 -8.58 -0.35 1.81
C TRP A 59 -9.41 -0.44 0.52
N PRO A 60 -10.40 0.44 0.26
CA PRO A 60 -11.16 0.40 -1.00
C PRO A 60 -10.31 0.58 -2.27
N LYS A 61 -9.14 1.23 -2.15
CA LYS A 61 -8.22 1.45 -3.27
C LYS A 61 -7.31 0.25 -3.52
N ILE A 62 -7.07 -0.59 -2.51
CA ILE A 62 -6.14 -1.72 -2.57
C ILE A 62 -6.83 -3.09 -2.47
N SER A 63 -8.14 -3.14 -2.21
CA SER A 63 -8.91 -4.37 -2.03
C SER A 63 -9.00 -5.27 -3.26
N HIS A 64 -8.61 -4.77 -4.43
CA HIS A 64 -8.53 -5.52 -5.68
C HIS A 64 -7.23 -6.34 -5.80
N ILE A 65 -6.22 -6.06 -4.95
CA ILE A 65 -4.93 -6.75 -4.95
C ILE A 65 -5.09 -8.14 -4.31
N LYS A 66 -4.52 -9.16 -4.95
CA LYS A 66 -4.69 -10.56 -4.54
C LYS A 66 -4.07 -10.86 -3.18
N HIS A 67 -2.89 -10.33 -2.93
CA HIS A 67 -2.13 -10.55 -1.71
C HIS A 67 -1.80 -9.22 -1.05
N VAL A 68 -2.33 -8.99 0.16
CA VAL A 68 -2.06 -7.79 0.96
C VAL A 68 -1.58 -8.24 2.33
N ASP A 69 -0.33 -7.93 2.65
CA ASP A 69 0.32 -8.20 3.93
C ASP A 69 0.66 -6.87 4.62
N ILE A 70 0.15 -6.70 5.83
CA ILE A 70 0.30 -5.46 6.62
C ILE A 70 0.78 -5.87 8.01
N LYS A 71 1.97 -5.41 8.38
CA LYS A 71 2.61 -5.69 9.67
C LYS A 71 2.92 -4.39 10.37
N GLU A 72 2.36 -4.20 11.55
CA GLU A 72 2.69 -3.06 12.39
C GLU A 72 4.06 -3.29 13.06
N PRO A 73 4.78 -2.23 13.46
CA PRO A 73 6.09 -2.37 14.12
C PRO A 73 6.07 -3.10 15.48
N GLU A 74 4.91 -3.60 15.93
CA GLU A 74 4.71 -4.29 17.20
C GLU A 74 4.25 -5.76 17.03
N ASP A 75 4.16 -6.26 15.78
CA ASP A 75 3.93 -7.68 15.44
C ASP A 75 5.20 -8.54 15.55
#